data_AF-A0A7S2JBW3-F1
#
_entry.id   AF-A0A7S2JBW3-F1
#
_cell.length_a   1.000
_cell.length_b   1.000
_cell.length_c   1.000
_cell.angle_alpha   90.00
_cell.angle_beta   90.00
_cell.angle_gamma   90.00
#
_symmetry.space_group_name_H-M   'P 1'
#
loop_
_entity.id
_entity.type
_entity.pdbx_description
1 polymer ?
#
loop_
_entity_poly.entity_id
_entity_poly.type
_entity_poly.pdbx_seq_one_letter_code
_entity_poly.pdbx_strand_id
1 'polypeptide(L)'
;GARPKFQPRANLIAKVSQLHFHRVNSTCFGAAWRTPALQGIISLQLDLSTHRYSNVRSEAQIGFSAAIRNHPWIARAHLPSVISLLHSPNAEAHETKGAIFMLSSKSMLKRVSSEMGLFGPMLVALILARDHSRPKLQLRTKNLFRALCEETRFPVSRQ
;
A
#
# COMPACT_ATOMS: atom_id res chain seq x y z
N GLY A 1 17.99 10.03 28.70
CA GLY A 1 18.75 9.46 29.83
C GLY A 1 19.05 8.00 29.56
N ALA A 2 20.30 7.65 29.27
CA ALA A 2 20.71 6.28 29.02
C ALA A 2 21.15 5.63 30.34
N ARG A 3 20.27 4.81 30.95
CA ARG A 3 20.75 3.82 31.94
C ARG A 3 21.67 2.83 31.22
N PRO A 4 22.81 2.43 31.81
CA PRO A 4 23.65 1.39 31.23
C PRO A 4 22.82 0.11 31.12
N LYS A 5 22.58 -0.34 29.88
CA LYS A 5 21.87 -1.60 29.60
C LYS A 5 22.83 -2.76 29.87
N PHE A 6 22.97 -3.13 31.14
CA PHE A 6 23.58 -4.40 31.51
C PHE A 6 22.67 -5.52 31.01
N GLN A 7 22.97 -6.03 29.82
CA GLN A 7 22.28 -7.15 29.19
C GLN A 7 23.25 -8.33 29.09
N PRO A 8 22.76 -9.57 29.24
CA PRO A 8 23.56 -10.76 28.99
C PRO A 8 24.23 -10.72 27.61
N ARG A 9 25.46 -11.25 27.50
CA ARG A 9 26.24 -11.28 26.24
C ARG A 9 25.43 -11.81 25.05
N ALA A 10 24.62 -12.85 25.25
CA ALA A 10 23.75 -13.41 24.22
C ALA A 10 22.78 -12.37 23.64
N ASN A 11 22.17 -11.53 24.49
CA ASN A 11 21.23 -10.48 24.06
C ASN A 11 21.96 -9.36 23.29
N LEU A 12 23.20 -9.04 23.68
CA LEU A 12 24.01 -8.06 22.96
C LEU A 12 24.39 -8.58 21.57
N ILE A 13 24.78 -9.85 21.45
CA ILE A 13 25.09 -10.48 20.16
C ILE A 13 23.85 -10.53 19.26
N ALA A 14 22.70 -10.96 19.80
CA ALA A 14 21.44 -10.98 19.06
C ALA A 14 21.05 -9.57 18.57
N LYS A 15 21.24 -8.56 19.40
CA LYS A 15 20.99 -7.16 19.05
C LYS A 15 21.93 -6.65 17.95
N VAL A 16 23.22 -6.98 18.01
CA VAL A 16 24.19 -6.63 16.95
C VAL A 16 23.81 -7.30 15.63
N SER A 17 23.43 -8.59 15.67
CA SER A 17 22.94 -9.31 14.50
C SER A 17 21.70 -8.64 13.89
N GLN A 18 20.70 -8.31 14.71
CA GLN A 18 19.51 -7.57 14.26
C GLN A 18 19.84 -6.21 13.65
N LEU A 19 20.77 -5.45 14.25
CA LEU A 19 21.21 -4.17 13.71
C LEU A 19 21.94 -4.34 12.38
N HIS A 20 22.76 -5.39 12.23
CA HIS A 20 23.43 -5.71 10.98
C HIS A 20 22.42 -6.03 9.88
N PHE A 21 21.46 -6.93 10.15
CA PHE A 21 20.38 -7.23 9.21
C PHE A 21 19.59 -5.98 8.82
N HIS A 22 19.26 -5.12 9.80
CA HIS A 22 18.57 -3.86 9.51
C HIS A 22 19.41 -2.94 8.62
N ARG A 23 20.73 -2.84 8.83
CA ARG A 23 21.64 -2.03 8.00
C ARG A 23 21.74 -2.55 6.57
N VAL A 24 21.96 -3.84 6.40
CA VAL A 24 22.05 -4.49 5.06
C VAL A 24 20.73 -4.31 4.31
N ASN A 25 19.62 -4.57 4.98
CA ASN A 25 18.30 -4.33 4.43
C ASN A 25 18.15 -2.86 4.00
N SER A 26 18.41 -1.90 4.91
CA SER A 26 18.29 -0.47 4.62
C SER A 26 19.11 0.05 3.43
N THR A 27 20.29 -0.53 3.19
CA THR A 27 21.20 -0.12 2.11
C THR A 27 20.83 -0.71 0.76
N CYS A 28 20.42 -1.98 0.73
CA CYS A 28 19.85 -2.61 -0.47
C CYS A 28 18.62 -1.81 -0.99
N PHE A 29 17.87 -1.18 -0.08
CA PHE A 29 16.64 -0.44 -0.39
C PHE A 29 16.84 0.84 -1.20
N GLY A 30 17.94 1.57 -1.00
CA GLY A 30 18.26 2.78 -1.78
C GLY A 30 18.69 2.47 -3.21
N ALA A 31 19.36 1.32 -3.40
CA ALA A 31 19.78 0.85 -4.71
C ALA A 31 18.60 0.35 -5.55
N ALA A 32 17.64 -0.36 -4.94
CA ALA A 32 16.50 -0.94 -5.64
C ALA A 32 15.63 0.08 -6.40
N TRP A 33 15.45 1.31 -5.89
CA TRP A 33 14.73 2.39 -6.58
C TRP A 33 15.38 2.78 -7.92
N ARG A 34 16.69 2.62 -8.03
CA ARG A 34 17.49 3.02 -9.19
C ARG A 34 17.71 1.88 -10.19
N THR A 35 17.20 0.68 -9.92
CA THR A 35 17.38 -0.50 -10.77
C THR A 35 16.22 -0.61 -11.76
N PRO A 36 16.40 -0.30 -13.06
CA PRO A 36 15.30 -0.32 -14.03
C PRO A 36 14.69 -1.72 -14.21
N ALA A 37 15.50 -2.78 -14.09
CA ALA A 37 15.03 -4.16 -14.17
C ALA A 37 13.97 -4.50 -13.11
N LEU A 38 14.04 -3.89 -11.92
CA LEU A 38 13.05 -4.11 -10.86
C LEU A 38 11.72 -3.41 -11.16
N GLN A 39 11.73 -2.32 -11.93
CA GLN A 39 10.50 -1.59 -12.28
C GLN A 39 9.55 -2.45 -13.11
N GLY A 40 10.08 -3.26 -14.04
CA GLY A 40 9.28 -4.20 -14.82
C GLY A 40 8.61 -5.25 -13.94
N ILE A 41 9.33 -5.79 -12.94
CA ILE A 41 8.80 -6.77 -12.00
C ILE A 41 7.71 -6.15 -11.10
N ILE A 42 7.93 -4.92 -10.62
CA ILE A 42 6.94 -4.22 -9.79
C ILE A 42 5.66 -3.92 -10.60
N SER A 43 5.81 -3.53 -11.86
CA SER A 43 4.67 -3.27 -12.76
C SER A 43 3.90 -4.56 -13.02
N LEU A 44 4.59 -5.65 -13.34
CA LEU A 44 3.97 -6.98 -13.48
C LEU A 44 3.24 -7.40 -12.21
N GLN A 45 3.83 -7.17 -11.03
CA GLN A 45 3.19 -7.47 -9.74
C GLN A 45 1.89 -6.66 -9.54
N LEU A 46 1.87 -5.40 -9.98
CA LEU A 46 0.69 -4.54 -9.95
C LEU A 46 -0.41 -5.09 -10.87
N ASP A 47 -0.05 -5.48 -12.09
CA ASP A 47 -0.98 -6.04 -13.08
C ASP A 47 -1.59 -7.34 -12.52
N LEU A 48 -0.76 -8.21 -11.95
CA LEU A 48 -1.22 -9.43 -11.28
C LEU A 48 -2.12 -9.14 -10.06
N SER A 49 -1.91 -8.02 -9.37
CA SER A 49 -2.73 -7.60 -8.22
C SER A 49 -4.14 -7.16 -8.61
N THR A 50 -4.44 -7.01 -9.90
CA THR A 50 -5.77 -6.74 -10.43
C THR A 50 -6.31 -7.86 -11.32
N HIS A 51 -5.55 -8.95 -11.50
CA HIS A 51 -5.85 -10.07 -12.38
C HIS A 51 -7.22 -10.73 -12.16
N ARG A 52 -7.79 -11.31 -13.23
CA ARG A 52 -9.12 -11.97 -13.23
C ARG A 52 -9.26 -13.07 -12.19
N TYR A 53 -8.25 -13.93 -12.03
CA TYR A 53 -8.26 -15.01 -11.05
C TYR A 53 -7.95 -14.52 -9.63
N SER A 54 -8.83 -14.87 -8.69
CA SER A 54 -8.69 -14.45 -7.28
C SER A 54 -7.42 -14.96 -6.61
N ASN A 55 -7.00 -16.20 -6.92
CA ASN A 55 -5.84 -16.82 -6.26
C ASN A 55 -4.54 -16.14 -6.68
N VAL A 56 -4.39 -15.83 -7.98
CA VAL A 56 -3.26 -15.05 -8.49
C VAL A 56 -3.24 -13.66 -7.85
N ARG A 57 -4.42 -13.04 -7.78
CA ARG A 57 -4.58 -11.70 -7.24
C ARG A 57 -4.23 -11.61 -5.76
N SER A 58 -4.68 -12.55 -4.93
CA SER A 58 -4.42 -12.54 -3.49
C SER A 58 -2.92 -12.65 -3.20
N GLU A 59 -2.23 -13.56 -3.88
CA GLU A 59 -0.77 -13.73 -3.74
C GLU A 59 -0.02 -12.47 -4.21
N ALA A 60 -0.44 -11.91 -5.35
CA ALA A 60 0.16 -10.70 -5.89
C ALA A 60 0.00 -9.51 -4.92
N GLN A 61 -1.20 -9.34 -4.35
CA GLN A 61 -1.52 -8.28 -3.38
C GLN A 61 -0.76 -8.43 -2.06
N ILE A 62 -0.50 -9.66 -1.60
CA ILE A 62 0.34 -9.92 -0.43
C ILE A 62 1.77 -9.46 -0.71
N GLY A 63 2.34 -9.87 -1.84
CA GLY A 63 3.68 -9.46 -2.27
C GLY A 63 3.80 -7.94 -2.43
N PHE A 64 2.82 -7.31 -3.07
CA PHE A 64 2.78 -5.87 -3.28
C PHE A 64 2.60 -5.09 -1.96
N SER A 65 1.82 -5.62 -1.03
CA SER A 65 1.66 -5.04 0.31
C SER A 65 2.95 -5.10 1.13
N ALA A 66 3.70 -6.19 1.03
CA ALA A 66 5.03 -6.29 1.63
C ALA A 66 6.01 -5.32 0.96
N ALA A 67 5.97 -5.20 -0.37
CA ALA A 67 6.80 -4.29 -1.12
C ALA A 67 6.56 -2.83 -0.74
N ILE A 68 5.31 -2.36 -0.69
CA ILE A 68 5.00 -0.96 -0.31
C ILE A 68 5.40 -0.65 1.14
N ARG A 69 5.23 -1.60 2.05
CA ARG A 69 5.67 -1.43 3.45
C ARG A 69 7.18 -1.18 3.53
N ASN A 70 7.96 -1.84 2.68
CA ASN A 70 9.41 -1.75 2.66
C ASN A 70 9.94 -0.65 1.72
N HIS A 71 9.14 -0.23 0.73
CA HIS A 71 9.51 0.69 -0.33
C HIS A 71 8.45 1.79 -0.52
N PRO A 72 8.57 2.88 0.27
CA PRO A 72 7.62 4.00 0.26
C PRO A 72 7.40 4.65 -1.12
N TRP A 73 8.41 4.59 -1.98
CA TRP A 73 8.38 5.15 -3.33
C TRP A 73 7.50 4.35 -4.30
N ILE A 74 7.34 3.03 -4.09
CA ILE A 74 6.47 2.18 -4.93
C ILE A 74 5.04 2.68 -4.83
N ALA A 75 4.63 3.03 -3.61
CA ALA A 75 3.32 3.59 -3.37
C ALA A 75 3.09 4.87 -4.17
N ARG A 76 4.06 5.79 -4.19
CA ARG A 76 3.93 7.06 -4.93
C ARG A 76 3.88 6.87 -6.44
N ALA A 77 4.66 5.92 -6.96
CA ALA A 77 4.72 5.65 -8.39
C ALA A 77 3.48 4.91 -8.91
N HIS A 78 2.94 3.95 -8.13
CA HIS A 78 1.96 2.99 -8.64
C HIS A 78 0.56 3.11 -8.02
N LEU A 79 0.38 3.66 -6.81
CA LEU A 79 -0.96 3.85 -6.24
C LEU A 79 -1.85 4.81 -7.07
N PRO A 80 -1.34 5.87 -7.70
CA PRO A 80 -2.17 6.70 -8.58
C PRO A 80 -2.87 5.88 -9.69
N SER A 81 -2.15 4.95 -10.31
CA SER A 81 -2.71 4.07 -11.35
C SER A 81 -3.81 3.18 -10.77
N VAL A 82 -3.62 2.64 -9.57
CA VAL A 82 -4.63 1.79 -8.89
C VAL A 82 -5.88 2.59 -8.53
N ILE A 83 -5.70 3.82 -8.05
CA ILE A 83 -6.80 4.73 -7.72
C ILE A 83 -7.61 5.05 -8.99
N SER A 84 -6.93 5.26 -10.11
CA SER A 84 -7.59 5.57 -11.38
C SER A 84 -8.51 4.45 -11.88
N LEU A 85 -8.21 3.18 -11.54
CA LEU A 85 -9.05 2.03 -11.88
C LEU A 85 -10.44 2.07 -11.22
N LEU A 86 -10.63 2.84 -10.14
CA LEU A 86 -11.93 2.98 -9.49
C LEU A 86 -12.94 3.74 -10.33
N HIS A 87 -12.48 4.72 -11.11
CA HIS A 87 -13.33 5.61 -11.89
C HIS A 87 -13.07 5.51 -13.42
N SER A 88 -12.14 4.66 -13.85
CA SER A 88 -11.81 4.49 -15.28
C SER A 88 -13.01 3.91 -16.05
N PRO A 89 -13.38 4.49 -17.21
CA PRO A 89 -14.52 4.01 -17.98
C PRO A 89 -14.27 2.64 -18.64
N ASN A 90 -12.99 2.30 -18.87
CA ASN A 90 -12.55 1.09 -19.55
C ASN A 90 -12.16 -0.03 -18.58
N ALA A 91 -12.16 0.22 -17.26
CA ALA A 91 -11.77 -0.78 -16.29
C ALA A 91 -12.80 -1.91 -16.23
N GLU A 92 -12.31 -3.15 -16.28
CA GLU A 92 -13.15 -4.32 -16.13
C GLU A 92 -13.58 -4.50 -14.67
N ALA A 93 -14.75 -5.11 -14.45
CA ALA A 93 -15.28 -5.35 -13.10
C ALA A 93 -14.32 -6.14 -12.18
N HIS A 94 -13.44 -6.96 -12.78
CA HIS A 94 -12.47 -7.75 -12.03
C HIS A 94 -11.29 -6.91 -11.55
N GLU A 95 -10.88 -5.90 -12.32
CA GLU A 95 -9.81 -4.95 -12.03
C GLU A 95 -10.25 -3.98 -10.93
N THR A 96 -11.46 -3.40 -11.04
CA THR A 96 -12.00 -2.51 -10.00
C THR A 96 -12.15 -3.25 -8.67
N LYS A 97 -12.59 -4.51 -8.72
CA LYS A 97 -12.59 -5.39 -7.54
C LYS A 97 -11.18 -5.57 -6.99
N GLY A 98 -10.16 -5.73 -7.83
CA GLY A 98 -8.77 -5.85 -7.39
C GLY A 98 -8.28 -4.59 -6.70
N ALA A 99 -8.52 -3.43 -7.32
CA ALA A 99 -8.17 -2.12 -6.79
C ALA A 99 -8.81 -1.88 -5.41
N ILE A 100 -10.12 -2.11 -5.26
CA ILE A 100 -10.82 -1.94 -3.97
C ILE A 100 -10.20 -2.83 -2.88
N PHE A 101 -9.93 -4.10 -3.19
CA PHE A 101 -9.32 -5.01 -2.22
C PHE A 101 -7.92 -4.56 -1.82
N MET A 102 -7.11 -4.15 -2.78
CA MET A 102 -5.75 -3.70 -2.52
C MET A 102 -5.74 -2.41 -1.68
N LEU A 103 -6.58 -1.43 -2.02
CA LEU A 103 -6.69 -0.17 -1.29
C LEU A 103 -7.30 -0.32 0.10
N SER A 104 -8.10 -1.38 0.33
CA SER A 104 -8.65 -1.71 1.65
C SER A 104 -7.63 -2.32 2.63
N SER A 105 -6.43 -2.67 2.16
CA SER A 105 -5.37 -3.15 3.05
C SER A 105 -4.92 -2.02 3.99
N LYS A 106 -4.69 -2.35 5.26
CA LYS A 106 -4.29 -1.38 6.29
C LYS A 106 -3.01 -0.62 5.93
N SER A 107 -2.04 -1.28 5.29
CA SER A 107 -0.79 -0.62 4.87
C SER A 107 -1.02 0.37 3.74
N MET A 108 -1.91 0.06 2.80
CA MET A 108 -2.27 0.96 1.70
C MET A 108 -3.10 2.12 2.18
N LEU A 109 -4.13 1.85 2.98
CA LEU A 109 -5.03 2.87 3.50
C LEU A 109 -4.27 3.92 4.31
N LYS A 110 -3.38 3.48 5.23
CA LYS A 110 -2.50 4.37 5.98
C LYS A 110 -1.59 5.21 5.09
N ARG A 111 -1.14 4.64 3.97
CA ARG A 111 -0.25 5.32 3.03
C ARG A 111 -1.01 6.42 2.28
N VAL A 112 -2.17 6.08 1.73
CA VAL A 112 -3.03 7.00 0.98
C VAL A 112 -3.54 8.12 1.89
N SER A 113 -3.91 7.83 3.15
CA SER A 113 -4.34 8.86 4.10
C SER A 113 -3.21 9.79 4.56
N SER A 114 -1.97 9.30 4.59
CA SER A 114 -0.80 10.10 5.00
C SER A 114 -0.26 11.03 3.91
N GLU A 115 -0.53 10.75 2.63
CA GLU A 115 0.01 11.52 1.50
C GLU A 115 -1.11 12.30 0.80
N MET A 116 -1.12 13.64 0.97
CA MET A 116 -2.17 14.51 0.41
C MET A 116 -2.34 14.38 -1.11
N GLY A 117 -1.23 14.12 -1.83
CA GLY A 117 -1.25 13.89 -3.28
C GLY A 117 -1.97 12.60 -3.70
N LEU A 118 -2.22 11.67 -2.79
CA LEU A 118 -2.99 10.44 -3.03
C LEU A 118 -4.38 10.52 -2.41
N PHE A 119 -4.51 11.20 -1.27
CA PHE A 119 -5.77 11.32 -0.54
C PHE A 119 -6.88 11.99 -1.35
N GLY A 120 -6.60 13.17 -1.93
CA GLY A 120 -7.58 13.90 -2.75
C GLY A 120 -8.07 13.09 -3.95
N PRO A 121 -7.16 12.55 -4.79
CA PRO A 121 -7.53 11.66 -5.89
C PRO A 121 -8.31 10.44 -5.43
N MET A 122 -7.96 9.83 -4.29
CA MET A 122 -8.68 8.68 -3.74
C MET A 122 -10.13 9.02 -3.37
N LEU A 123 -10.37 10.15 -2.71
CA LEU A 123 -11.73 10.59 -2.38
C LEU A 123 -12.57 10.81 -3.64
N VAL A 124 -12.02 11.54 -4.61
CA VAL A 124 -12.71 11.79 -5.90
C VAL A 124 -13.00 10.48 -6.61
N ALA A 125 -12.01 9.57 -6.66
CA ALA A 125 -12.15 8.26 -7.28
C ALA A 125 -13.23 7.38 -6.63
N LEU A 126 -13.39 7.46 -5.30
CA LEU A 126 -14.43 6.72 -4.57
C LEU A 126 -15.83 7.32 -4.77
N ILE A 127 -15.94 8.63 -4.92
CA ILE A 127 -17.22 9.31 -5.22
C ILE A 127 -17.66 9.00 -6.65
N LEU A 128 -16.70 9.03 -7.58
CA LEU A 128 -16.91 8.70 -8.99
C LEU A 128 -16.87 7.19 -9.27
N ALA A 129 -16.68 6.35 -8.24
CA ALA A 129 -16.64 4.92 -8.41
C ALA A 129 -18.00 4.47 -8.96
N ARG A 130 -17.97 3.82 -10.12
CA ARG A 130 -19.20 3.39 -10.82
C ARG A 130 -20.07 2.54 -9.90
N ASP A 131 -21.38 2.74 -10.02
CA ASP A 131 -22.34 1.84 -9.40
C ASP A 131 -22.15 0.43 -9.94
N HIS A 132 -21.52 -0.40 -9.11
CA HIS A 132 -21.25 -1.77 -9.47
C HIS A 132 -22.55 -2.57 -9.41
N SER A 133 -22.85 -3.33 -10.46
CA SER A 133 -23.95 -4.31 -10.50
C SER A 133 -23.90 -5.35 -9.37
N ARG A 134 -22.79 -5.43 -8.63
CA ARG A 134 -22.57 -6.35 -7.53
C ARG A 134 -22.73 -5.64 -6.17
N PRO A 135 -23.74 -6.00 -5.36
CA PRO A 135 -24.03 -5.31 -4.10
C PRO A 135 -22.89 -5.45 -3.07
N LYS A 136 -22.20 -6.59 -3.05
CA LYS A 136 -21.03 -6.82 -2.18
C LYS A 136 -19.87 -5.87 -2.50
N LEU A 137 -19.75 -5.42 -3.75
CA LEU A 137 -18.69 -4.51 -4.17
C LEU A 137 -19.03 -3.07 -3.79
N GLN A 138 -20.28 -2.65 -4.00
CA GLN A 138 -20.79 -1.36 -3.51
C GLN A 138 -20.62 -1.21 -1.99
N LEU A 139 -20.96 -2.25 -1.21
CA LEU A 139 -20.76 -2.22 0.24
C LEU A 139 -19.28 -2.05 0.61
N ARG A 140 -18.36 -2.69 -0.12
CA ARG A 140 -16.92 -2.56 0.11
C ARG A 140 -16.40 -1.17 -0.25
N THR A 141 -16.88 -0.57 -1.34
CA THR A 141 -16.54 0.81 -1.70
C THR A 141 -17.01 1.79 -0.61
N LYS A 142 -18.23 1.61 -0.10
CA LYS A 142 -18.75 2.40 1.04
C LYS A 142 -17.92 2.21 2.30
N ASN A 143 -17.53 0.97 2.62
CA ASN A 143 -16.67 0.68 3.78
C ASN A 143 -15.27 1.29 3.62
N LEU A 144 -14.71 1.26 2.40
CA LEU A 144 -13.42 1.86 2.09
C LEU A 144 -13.48 3.39 2.22
N PHE A 145 -14.55 4.01 1.73
CA PHE A 145 -14.80 5.44 1.91
C PHE A 145 -14.90 5.81 3.39
N ARG A 146 -15.69 5.05 4.16
CA ARG A 146 -15.80 5.24 5.61
C ARG A 146 -14.45 5.09 6.31
N ALA A 147 -13.69 4.05 6.00
CA ALA A 147 -12.39 3.81 6.59
C ALA A 147 -11.38 4.92 6.24
N LEU A 148 -11.45 5.47 5.02
CA LEU A 148 -10.62 6.59 4.61
C LEU A 148 -10.93 7.86 5.44
N CYS A 149 -12.21 8.15 5.66
CA CYS A 149 -12.65 9.27 6.50
C CYS A 149 -12.29 9.09 7.98
N GLU A 150 -12.37 7.86 8.51
CA GLU A 150 -12.01 7.54 9.90
C GLU A 150 -10.49 7.60 10.15
N GLU A 151 -9.69 7.16 9.17
CA GLU A 151 -8.22 7.19 9.26
C GLU A 151 -7.66 8.61 9.09
N THR A 152 -8.41 9.52 8.45
CA THR A 152 -8.09 10.95 8.47
C THR A 152 -8.36 11.57 9.83
N ARG A 153 -7.37 11.48 10.70
CA ARG A 153 -7.15 12.52 11.71
C ARG A 153 -6.64 13.75 10.98
N PHE A 154 -7.53 14.52 10.38
CA PHE A 154 -7.21 15.90 10.03
C PHE A 154 -6.62 16.56 11.28
N PRO A 155 -5.47 17.24 11.20
CA PRO A 155 -5.21 18.30 12.16
C PRO A 155 -6.20 19.40 11.80
N VAL A 156 -7.44 19.31 12.30
CA VAL A 156 -8.15 20.54 12.63
C VAL A 156 -7.25 21.15 13.69
N SER A 157 -6.51 22.16 13.26
CA SER A 157 -5.58 22.92 14.08
C SER A 157 -6.14 23.09 15.47
N ARG A 158 -5.51 22.45 16.47
CA ARG A 158 -5.55 22.98 17.83
C ARG A 158 -4.74 24.28 17.77
N GLN A 159 -5.41 25.35 17.36
CA GLN A 159 -5.07 26.70 17.79
C GLN A 159 -5.69 26.89 19.17
#